data_AF-A0A0A2MG13-F1
#
_entry.id   AF-A0A0A2MG13-F1
#
_cell.length_a   1.000
_cell.length_b   1.000
_cell.length_c   1.000
_cell.angle_alpha   90.00
_cell.angle_beta   90.00
_cell.angle_gamma   90.00
#
_symmetry.space_group_name_H-M   'P 1'
#
loop_
_entity.id
_entity.type
_entity.pdbx_description
1 polymer ?
#
loop_
_entity_poly.entity_id
_entity_poly.type
_entity_poly.pdbx_seq_one_letter_code
_entity_poly.pdbx_strand_id
1 'polypeptide(L)'
;MSRYPVLNFLSNRYVLVIIFVIVWMFFLDNYSYFEHKVLDQEIDELEDNKEYYIQEIKKDSTSIKQLKNADQTEKYAREKYYMKRDNEDIYIIEFEEENTEVEDTTAL
;
A
#
# COMPACT_ATOMS: atom_id res chain seq x y z
N MET A 1 -27.26 14.35 59.69
CA MET A 1 -27.10 13.17 58.81
C MET A 1 -27.38 13.60 57.37
N SER A 2 -26.37 14.09 56.66
CA SER A 2 -26.46 14.35 55.21
C SER A 2 -25.46 13.42 54.54
N ARG A 3 -25.98 12.42 53.83
CA ARG A 3 -25.20 11.26 53.35
C ARG A 3 -24.70 11.39 51.92
N TYR A 4 -24.99 12.49 51.21
CA TYR A 4 -24.46 12.74 49.86
C TYR A 4 -24.22 14.24 49.60
N PRO A 5 -23.02 14.77 49.91
CA PRO A 5 -22.69 16.19 49.71
C PRO A 5 -22.75 16.62 48.23
N VAL A 6 -22.67 15.67 47.31
CA VAL A 6 -22.76 15.87 45.86
C VAL A 6 -24.15 16.35 45.40
N LEU A 7 -25.24 15.92 46.04
CA LEU A 7 -26.60 16.29 45.61
C LEU A 7 -26.89 17.78 45.80
N ASN A 8 -26.32 18.41 46.83
CA ASN A 8 -26.49 19.82 47.10
C ASN A 8 -25.74 20.70 46.09
N PHE A 9 -24.63 20.20 45.54
CA PHE A 9 -23.88 20.88 44.47
C PHE A 9 -24.62 20.81 43.12
N LEU A 10 -25.28 19.68 42.83
CA LEU A 10 -26.10 19.50 41.62
C LEU A 10 -27.45 20.27 41.64
N SER A 11 -27.90 20.77 42.79
CA SER A 11 -29.15 21.54 42.89
C SER A 11 -29.04 22.98 42.37
N ASN A 12 -27.84 23.43 41.99
CA ASN A 12 -27.63 24.76 41.44
C ASN A 12 -27.86 24.76 39.91
N ARG A 13 -28.78 25.59 39.43
CA ARG A 13 -29.10 25.73 37.99
C ARG A 13 -27.88 25.96 37.11
N TYR A 14 -26.87 26.67 37.62
CA TYR A 14 -25.64 26.95 36.88
C TYR A 14 -24.79 25.70 36.70
N VAL A 15 -24.73 24.82 37.71
CA VAL A 15 -23.99 23.56 37.66
C VAL A 15 -24.64 22.61 36.66
N LEU A 16 -25.97 22.55 36.60
CA LEU A 16 -26.69 21.75 35.61
C LEU A 16 -26.44 22.22 34.17
N VAL A 17 -26.43 23.54 33.93
CA VAL A 17 -26.11 24.11 32.61
C VAL A 17 -24.67 23.80 32.21
N ILE A 18 -23.72 23.92 33.14
CA ILE A 18 -22.30 23.60 32.88
C ILE A 18 -22.13 22.10 32.58
N ILE A 19 -22.75 21.22 33.36
CA ILE A 19 -22.73 19.77 33.11
C ILE A 19 -23.35 19.46 31.76
N PHE A 20 -24.46 20.10 31.40
CA PHE A 20 -25.10 19.93 30.09
C PHE A 20 -24.17 20.35 28.94
N VAL A 21 -23.51 21.51 29.04
CA VAL A 21 -22.56 21.98 28.02
C VAL A 21 -21.33 21.07 27.92
N ILE A 22 -20.82 20.58 29.06
CA ILE A 22 -19.72 19.61 29.09
C ILE A 22 -20.14 18.32 28.40
N VAL A 23 -21.26 17.71 28.81
CA VAL A 23 -21.79 16.49 28.19
C VAL A 23 -22.05 16.70 26.71
N TRP A 24 -22.57 17.87 26.31
CA TRP A 24 -22.75 18.23 24.90
C TRP A 24 -21.44 18.29 24.13
N MET A 25 -20.39 18.91 24.68
CA MET A 25 -19.07 18.91 24.05
C MET A 25 -18.45 17.50 24.00
N PHE A 26 -18.70 16.65 24.98
CA PHE A 26 -18.14 15.29 24.96
C PHE A 26 -18.91 14.31 24.05
N PHE A 27 -20.24 14.37 24.03
CA PHE A 27 -21.09 13.46 23.24
C PHE A 27 -21.34 13.93 21.81
N LEU A 28 -21.50 15.24 21.59
CA LEU A 28 -21.82 15.79 20.28
C LEU A 28 -20.59 16.35 19.56
N ASP A 29 -19.60 16.86 20.30
CA ASP A 29 -18.47 17.61 19.71
C ASP A 29 -17.22 16.74 19.47
N ASN A 30 -17.38 15.57 18.85
CA ASN A 30 -16.26 14.98 18.11
C ASN A 30 -14.95 14.76 18.92
N TYR A 31 -15.00 14.29 20.18
CA TYR A 31 -13.79 13.70 20.78
C TYR A 31 -13.60 12.28 20.22
N SER A 32 -13.35 12.29 18.92
CA SER A 32 -13.27 11.15 18.04
C SER A 32 -11.91 10.49 18.25
N TYR A 33 -11.85 9.66 19.29
CA TYR A 33 -10.83 8.63 19.40
C TYR A 33 -10.78 7.75 18.12
N PHE A 34 -11.87 7.72 17.36
CA PHE A 34 -11.97 7.04 16.08
C PHE A 34 -11.23 7.78 14.94
N GLU A 35 -11.24 9.12 14.90
CA GLU A 35 -10.54 9.91 13.88
C GLU A 35 -9.02 9.78 14.01
N HIS A 36 -8.49 9.74 15.23
CA HIS A 36 -7.05 9.52 15.40
C HIS A 36 -6.61 8.18 14.84
N LYS A 37 -7.42 7.12 15.00
CA LYS A 37 -7.09 5.80 14.43
C LYS A 37 -7.09 5.81 12.89
N VAL A 38 -8.03 6.56 12.29
CA VAL A 38 -8.09 6.70 10.82
C VAL A 38 -6.88 7.50 10.31
N LEU A 39 -6.54 8.60 10.98
CA LEU A 39 -5.37 9.40 10.64
C LEU A 39 -4.07 8.61 10.81
N ASP A 40 -3.92 7.84 11.90
CA ASP A 40 -2.73 7.01 12.13
C ASP A 40 -2.60 5.94 11.03
N GLN A 41 -3.72 5.33 10.62
CA GLN A 41 -3.72 4.37 9.52
C GLN A 41 -3.35 5.02 8.17
N GLU A 42 -3.82 6.23 7.91
CA GLU A 42 -3.47 6.99 6.70
C GLU A 42 -1.98 7.39 6.71
N ILE A 43 -1.44 7.72 7.87
CA ILE A 43 0.00 7.99 8.05
C ILE A 43 0.82 6.74 7.75
N ASP A 44 0.45 5.58 8.32
CA ASP A 44 1.15 4.32 8.08
C ASP A 44 1.12 3.95 6.59
N GLU A 45 -0.03 4.07 5.92
CA GLU A 45 -0.16 3.80 4.49
C GLU A 45 0.71 4.75 3.64
N LEU A 46 0.79 6.03 4.01
CA LEU A 46 1.65 6.99 3.32
C LEU A 46 3.15 6.68 3.51
N GLU A 47 3.56 6.27 4.71
CA GLU A 47 4.95 5.90 5.01
C GLU A 47 5.37 4.62 4.26
N ASP A 48 4.50 3.61 4.23
CA ASP A 48 4.71 2.38 3.46
C ASP A 48 4.84 2.65 1.96
N ASN A 49 3.94 3.47 1.40
CA ASN A 49 4.01 3.87 0.00
C ASN A 49 5.30 4.62 -0.32
N LYS A 50 5.70 5.54 0.55
CA LYS A 50 6.96 6.27 0.41
C LYS A 50 8.16 5.33 0.43
N GLU A 51 8.20 4.37 1.34
CA GLU A 51 9.28 3.39 1.41
C GLU A 51 9.32 2.54 0.13
N TYR A 52 8.18 2.05 -0.35
CA TYR A 52 8.06 1.31 -1.60
C TYR A 52 8.67 2.09 -2.78
N TYR A 53 8.27 3.35 -2.98
CA TYR A 53 8.78 4.15 -4.09
C TYR A 53 10.27 4.46 -3.95
N ILE A 54 10.78 4.69 -2.74
CA ILE A 54 12.23 4.88 -2.52
C ILE A 54 13.00 3.63 -2.92
N GLN A 55 12.50 2.44 -2.58
CA GLN A 55 13.13 1.18 -2.95
C GLN A 55 13.10 0.96 -4.47
N GLU A 56 11.96 1.23 -5.13
CA GLU A 56 11.85 1.07 -6.58
C GLU A 56 12.75 2.06 -7.33
N ILE A 57 12.82 3.32 -6.89
CA ILE A 57 13.76 4.32 -7.45
C ILE A 57 15.21 3.84 -7.29
N LYS A 58 15.57 3.26 -6.16
CA LYS A 58 16.94 2.75 -5.93
C LYS A 58 17.27 1.59 -6.89
N LYS A 59 16.33 0.67 -7.06
CA LYS A 59 16.43 -0.46 -8.00
C LYS A 59 16.55 0.05 -9.44
N ASP A 60 15.66 0.93 -9.87
CA ASP A 60 15.67 1.54 -11.20
C ASP A 60 16.94 2.34 -11.46
N SER A 61 17.44 3.08 -10.47
CA SER A 61 18.71 3.82 -10.59
C SER A 61 19.89 2.88 -10.86
N THR A 62 19.84 1.66 -10.30
CA THR A 62 20.86 0.64 -10.52
C THR A 62 20.75 0.07 -11.92
N SER A 63 19.54 -0.23 -12.38
CA SER A 63 19.26 -0.67 -13.76
C SER A 63 19.67 0.38 -14.79
N ILE A 64 19.34 1.67 -14.57
CA ILE A 64 19.77 2.78 -15.43
C ILE A 64 21.29 2.89 -15.46
N LYS A 65 21.99 2.73 -14.33
CA LYS A 65 23.46 2.72 -14.31
C LYS A 65 24.04 1.57 -15.14
N GLN A 66 23.41 0.39 -15.12
CA GLN A 66 23.81 -0.73 -15.97
C GLN A 66 23.62 -0.38 -17.45
N LEU A 67 22.51 0.26 -17.80
CA LEU A 67 22.19 0.77 -19.15
C LEU A 67 22.99 2.03 -19.57
N LYS A 68 23.92 2.55 -18.75
CA LYS A 68 24.86 3.59 -19.22
C LYS A 68 26.02 3.01 -20.03
N ASN A 69 26.25 1.70 -19.92
CA ASN A 69 27.27 1.02 -20.71
C ASN A 69 26.67 0.63 -22.07
N ALA A 70 27.34 0.97 -23.16
CA ALA A 70 26.88 0.66 -24.51
C ALA A 70 26.62 -0.85 -24.69
N ASP A 71 27.52 -1.69 -24.19
CA ASP A 71 27.40 -3.15 -24.31
C ASP A 71 26.17 -3.72 -23.57
N GLN A 72 25.89 -3.22 -22.37
CA GLN A 72 24.72 -3.65 -21.58
C GLN A 72 23.41 -3.14 -22.19
N THR A 73 23.44 -1.95 -22.78
CA THR A 73 22.30 -1.36 -23.49
C THR A 73 21.98 -2.15 -24.76
N GLU A 74 23.00 -2.48 -25.55
CA GLU A 74 22.84 -3.31 -26.75
C GLU A 74 22.31 -4.70 -26.38
N LYS A 75 22.85 -5.32 -25.32
CA LYS A 75 22.35 -6.60 -24.81
C LYS A 75 20.87 -6.52 -24.43
N TYR A 76 20.47 -5.51 -23.64
CA TYR A 76 19.07 -5.33 -23.25
C TYR A 76 18.14 -5.08 -24.44
N ALA A 77 18.56 -4.26 -25.41
CA ALA A 77 17.80 -3.98 -26.61
C ALA A 77 17.60 -5.24 -27.48
N ARG A 78 18.62 -6.10 -27.56
CA ARG A 78 18.56 -7.39 -28.27
C ARG A 78 17.67 -8.41 -27.57
N GLU A 79 17.77 -8.54 -26.24
CA GLU A 79 16.98 -9.52 -25.47
C GLU A 79 15.52 -9.12 -25.32
N LYS A 80 15.23 -7.83 -25.07
CA LYS A 80 13.87 -7.37 -24.76
C LYS A 80 13.07 -6.95 -25.98
N TYR A 81 13.74 -6.35 -26.97
CA TYR A 81 13.10 -5.73 -28.14
C TYR A 81 13.54 -6.33 -29.47
N TYR A 82 14.41 -7.35 -29.47
CA TYR A 82 14.93 -7.99 -30.67
C TYR A 82 15.53 -6.99 -31.67
N MET A 83 16.18 -5.93 -31.17
CA MET A 83 16.86 -4.97 -32.04
C MET A 83 17.99 -5.66 -32.83
N LYS A 84 18.06 -5.37 -34.13
CA LYS A 84 19.09 -5.89 -35.05
C LYS A 84 19.80 -4.76 -35.77
N ARG A 85 21.01 -5.03 -36.25
CA ARG A 85 21.71 -4.15 -37.20
C ARG A 85 21.22 -4.43 -38.62
N ASP A 86 21.39 -3.48 -39.53
CA ASP A 86 20.95 -3.61 -40.92
C ASP A 86 21.59 -4.80 -41.65
N ASN A 87 22.74 -5.27 -41.18
CA ASN A 87 23.50 -6.39 -41.72
C ASN A 87 23.32 -7.71 -40.93
N GLU A 88 22.29 -7.81 -40.09
CA GLU A 88 22.01 -9.00 -39.26
C GLU A 88 20.57 -9.50 -39.46
N ASP A 89 20.40 -10.83 -39.43
CA ASP A 89 19.11 -11.50 -39.45
C ASP A 89 18.86 -12.25 -38.13
N ILE A 90 17.68 -12.02 -37.54
CA ILE A 90 17.25 -12.65 -36.27
C ILE A 90 16.26 -13.78 -36.60
N TYR A 91 16.51 -14.96 -36.03
CA TYR A 91 15.61 -16.11 -36.09
C TYR A 91 15.06 -16.37 -34.68
N ILE A 92 13.73 -16.42 -34.56
CA ILE A 92 13.05 -16.82 -33.32
C ILE A 92 12.71 -18.31 -33.47
N ILE A 93 13.26 -19.14 -32.58
CA ILE A 93 13.00 -20.59 -32.56
C ILE A 93 12.02 -20.85 -31.42
N GLU A 94 10.78 -21.17 -31.79
CA GLU A 94 9.76 -21.61 -30.85
C GLU A 94 9.70 -23.14 -30.93
N PHE A 95 9.86 -23.80 -29.78
CA PHE A 95 9.63 -25.23 -29.68
C PHE A 95 8.17 -25.39 -29.28
N GLU A 96 7.35 -25.95 -30.18
CA GLU A 96 6.06 -26.51 -29.78
C GLU A 96 6.38 -27.74 -28.91
N GLU A 97 6.14 -27.64 -27.61
CA GLU A 97 6.10 -28.84 -26.78
C GLU A 97 4.92 -29.68 -27.29
N GLU A 98 5.24 -30.75 -28.00
CA GLU A 98 4.28 -31.76 -28.45
C GLU A 98 3.53 -32.25 -27.20
N ASN A 99 2.28 -31.82 -27.05
CA ASN A 99 1.37 -32.36 -26.05
C ASN A 99 1.21 -33.84 -26.37
N THR A 100 2.02 -34.69 -25.76
CA THR A 100 1.79 -36.12 -25.76
C THR A 100 0.55 -36.34 -24.90
N GLU A 101 -0.62 -36.33 -25.53
CA GLU A 101 -1.83 -36.87 -24.93
C GLU A 101 -1.53 -38.33 -24.61
N VAL A 102 -1.23 -38.59 -23.33
CA VAL A 102 -1.16 -39.95 -22.80
C VAL A 102 -2.60 -40.47 -22.81
N GLU A 103 -2.97 -41.17 -23.89
CA GLU A 103 -4.18 -41.99 -23.91
C GLU A 103 -4.04 -43.04 -22.80
N ASP A 104 -4.79 -42.79 -21.73
CA ASP A 104 -4.97 -43.69 -20.61
C ASP A 104 -5.77 -44.92 -21.08
N THR A 105 -5.09 -45.90 -21.70
CA THR A 105 -5.67 -47.22 -21.91
C THR A 105 -5.73 -47.93 -20.57
N THR A 106 -6.76 -47.64 -19.80
CA THR A 106 -7.26 -48.54 -18.76
C THR A 106 -7.75 -49.81 -19.45
N ALA A 107 -6.82 -50.76 -19.61
CA ALA A 107 -7.14 -52.11 -20.05
C ALA A 107 -7.74 -52.91 -18.89
N LEU A 108 -8.79 -53.65 -19.27
CA LEU A 108 -9.53 -54.68 -18.56
C LEU A 108 -8.66 -55.74 -17.87
#